data_AF-A0A924GLK6-F1
#
_entry.id   AF-A0A924GLK6-F1
#
_cell.length_a   1.000
_cell.length_b   1.000
_cell.length_c   1.000
_cell.angle_alpha   90.00
_cell.angle_beta   90.00
_cell.angle_gamma   90.00
#
_symmetry.space_group_name_H-M   'P 1'
#
loop_
_entity.id
_entity.type
_entity.pdbx_description
1 polymer ?
#
loop_
_entity_poly.entity_id
_entity_poly.type
_entity_poly.pdbx_seq_one_letter_code
_entity_poly.pdbx_strand_id
1 'polypeptide(L)' 'MSATRPSLIGWSTIDDIRRLESALLGAYEVLVRDRVKFRVASIAFVAFSHDEQMKG' A
#
# COMPACT_ATOMS: atom_id res chain seq x y z
N MET A 1 7.56 6.35 34.20
CA MET A 1 8.42 6.94 33.15
C MET A 1 8.53 5.91 32.03
N SER A 2 7.60 5.96 31.08
CA SER A 2 7.59 5.08 29.92
C SER A 2 8.15 5.88 28.74
N ALA A 3 9.29 5.46 28.22
CA ALA A 3 9.82 6.03 26.98
C ALA A 3 8.93 5.52 25.84
N THR A 4 8.05 6.39 25.35
CA THR A 4 7.30 6.19 24.11
C THR A 4 8.30 6.00 22.99
N ARG A 5 8.55 4.75 22.61
CA ARG A 5 9.25 4.42 21.37
C ARG A 5 8.36 4.95 20.24
N PRO A 6 8.85 5.76 19.29
CA PRO A 6 8.07 6.06 18.10
C PRO A 6 7.88 4.74 17.36
N SER A 7 6.67 4.20 17.39
CA SER A 7 6.26 3.12 16.48
C SER A 7 6.30 3.69 15.06
N LEU A 8 7.43 3.52 14.37
CA LEU A 8 7.60 3.88 12.95
C LEU A 8 6.82 2.96 12.00
N ILE A 9 5.72 2.38 12.45
CA ILE A 9 4.97 1.36 11.74
C ILE A 9 3.50 1.56 12.06
N GLY A 10 2.90 2.53 11.38
CA GLY A 10 1.55 2.30 10.88
C GLY A 10 1.71 1.40 9.65
N TRP A 11 1.03 0.26 9.64
CA TRP A 11 0.93 -0.63 8.48
C TRP A 11 0.64 0.19 7.21
N SER A 12 1.40 -0.02 6.14
CA SER A 12 1.24 0.71 4.88
C SER A 12 -0.20 0.62 4.37
N THR A 13 -0.94 1.72 4.44
CA THR A 13 -2.32 1.77 3.94
C THR A 13 -2.33 1.99 2.43
N ILE A 14 -3.49 1.75 1.80
CA ILE A 14 -3.69 2.06 0.37
C ILE A 14 -3.38 3.54 0.09
N ASP A 15 -3.66 4.44 1.04
CA ASP A 15 -3.38 5.87 0.90
C ASP A 15 -1.87 6.16 0.82
N ASP A 16 -1.07 5.49 1.66
CA ASP A 16 0.39 5.58 1.61
C ASP A 16 0.93 5.10 0.26
N ILE A 17 0.34 4.05 -0.30
CA ILE A 17 0.75 3.54 -1.62
C ILE A 17 0.30 4.47 -2.75
N ARG A 18 -0.87 5.10 -2.68
CA ARG A 18 -1.29 6.12 -3.66
C ARG A 18 -0.35 7.33 -3.65
N ARG A 19 0.16 7.71 -2.48
CA ARG A 19 1.19 8.75 -2.36
C ARG A 19 2.51 8.32 -3.03
N LEU A 20 2.87 7.04 -2.92
CA LEU A 20 4.03 6.46 -3.60
C LEU A 20 3.82 6.34 -5.11
N GLU A 21 2.61 5.99 -5.58
CA GLU A 21 2.28 5.94 -7.01
C GLU A 21 2.55 7.27 -7.70
N SER A 22 2.17 8.39 -7.06
CA SER A 22 2.45 9.73 -7.61
C SER A 22 3.95 10.02 -7.76
N ALA A 23 4.82 9.32 -7.02
CA ALA A 23 6.27 9.46 -7.12
C ALA A 23 6.88 8.44 -8.12
N LEU A 24 6.18 7.37 -8.45
CA LEU A 24 6.66 6.31 -9.33
C LEU A 24 6.08 6.51 -10.74
N LEU A 25 6.88 7.10 -11.63
CA LEU A 25 6.51 7.34 -13.03
C LEU A 25 5.97 6.05 -13.67
N GLY A 26 4.68 6.07 -14.06
CA GLY A 26 4.02 4.95 -14.72
C GLY A 26 3.43 3.89 -13.77
N ALA A 27 3.27 4.22 -12.48
CA ALA A 27 2.44 3.44 -11.57
C ALA A 27 0.95 3.61 -11.87
N TYR A 28 0.19 2.53 -11.80
CA TYR A 28 -1.27 2.56 -11.91
C TYR A 28 -1.95 1.47 -11.08
N GLU A 29 -3.16 1.81 -10.59
CA GLU A 29 -4.03 0.95 -9.80
C GLU A 29 -4.87 0.03 -10.71
N VAL A 30 -4.97 -1.25 -10.35
CA VAL A 30 -5.79 -2.26 -11.05
C VAL A 30 -6.59 -3.06 -10.04
N LEU A 31 -7.90 -3.16 -10.25
CA LEU A 31 -8.79 -4.01 -9.45
C LEU A 31 -9.00 -5.37 -10.13
N VAL A 32 -8.66 -6.47 -9.45
CA VAL A 32 -8.86 -7.84 -9.95
C VAL A 32 -9.45 -8.72 -8.86
N ARG A 33 -10.66 -9.26 -9.09
CA ARG A 33 -11.34 -10.18 -8.15
C ARG A 33 -11.31 -9.64 -6.71
N ASP A 34 -11.72 -8.38 -6.56
CA ASP A 34 -11.78 -7.65 -5.28
C ASP A 34 -10.41 -7.41 -4.61
N ARG A 35 -9.33 -7.43 -5.38
CA ARG A 35 -7.97 -7.12 -4.91
C ARG A 35 -7.44 -5.92 -5.65
N VAL A 36 -6.88 -4.98 -4.91
CA VAL A 36 -6.22 -3.80 -5.46
C VAL A 36 -4.76 -4.15 -5.72
N LYS A 37 -4.29 -3.91 -6.94
CA LYS A 37 -2.91 -4.13 -7.36
C LYS A 37 -2.31 -2.86 -7.89
N PHE A 38 -1.08 -2.60 -7.51
CA PHE A 38 -0.27 -1.49 -7.95
C PHE A 38 0.81 -2.02 -8.89
N ARG A 39 0.86 -1.47 -10.11
CA ARG A 39 1.77 -1.95 -11.16
C ARG A 39 2.60 -0.82 -11.72
N VAL A 40 3.83 -1.13 -12.12
CA VAL A 40 4.64 -0.27 -12.99
C VAL A 40 4.84 -1.02 -14.30
N ALA A 41 4.49 -0.37 -15.42
CA ALA A 41 4.44 -1.02 -16.73
C ALA A 41 3.68 -2.36 -16.69
N SER A 42 4.39 -3.49 -16.69
CA SER A 42 3.79 -4.84 -16.62
C SER A 42 4.07 -5.60 -15.32
N ILE A 43 4.80 -5.02 -14.35
CA ILE A 43 5.19 -5.69 -13.11
C ILE A 43 4.29 -5.22 -11.96
N ALA A 44 3.72 -6.16 -11.20
CA ALA A 44 3.02 -5.84 -9.96
C ALA A 44 4.02 -5.75 -8.81
N PHE A 45 4.02 -4.62 -8.09
CA PHE A 45 4.97 -4.38 -6.99
C PHE A 45 4.29 -4.41 -5.62
N VAL A 46 3.00 -4.06 -5.53
CA VAL A 46 2.17 -4.21 -4.31
C VAL A 46 0.80 -4.75 -4.69
N ALA A 47 0.24 -5.63 -3.85
CA ALA A 47 -1.11 -6.14 -4.00
C ALA A 47 -1.77 -6.27 -2.63
N PHE A 48 -2.95 -5.66 -2.47
CA PHE A 48 -3.80 -5.78 -1.29
C PHE A 48 -4.96 -6.72 -1.59
N SER A 49 -5.13 -7.73 -0.74
CA SER A 49 -6.34 -8.57 -0.77
C SER A 49 -7.37 -8.03 0.19
N HIS A 50 -8.66 -8.15 -0.15
CA HIS A 50 -9.76 -7.74 0.73
C HIS A 50 -9.77 -8.45 2.09
N ASP A 51 -9.21 -9.67 2.18
CA ASP A 51 -9.05 -10.43 3.43
C ASP A 51 -7.96 -9.83 4.34
N GLU A 52 -7.01 -9.11 3.74
CA GLU A 52 -6.00 -8.31 4.43
C GLU A 52 -6.51 -6.87 4.60
N GLN A 53 -7.76 -6.72 5.02
CA GLN A 53 -8.28 -5.44 5.44
C GLN A 53 -7.64 -5.07 6.78
N MET A 54 -6.72 -4.12 6.70
CA MET A 54 -6.52 -3.06 7.69
C MET A 54 -6.44 -3.57 9.14
N LYS A 55 -5.23 -3.94 9.57
CA LYS A 55 -4.88 -3.82 10.99
C LYS A 55 -4.16 -2.50 11.17
N GLY A 56 -4.90 -1.51 11.68
CA GLY A 56 -4.34 -0.30 12.28
C GLY A 56 -3.56 -0.63 13.55
#